data_AF-A0A1W9MIG8-F1
#
_entry.id   AF-A0A1W9MIG8-F1
#
_cell.length_a   1.000
_cell.length_b   1.000
_cell.length_c   1.000
_cell.angle_alpha   90.00
_cell.angle_beta   90.00
_cell.angle_gamma   90.00
#
_symmetry.space_group_name_H-M   'P 1'
#
loop_
_entity.id
_entity.type
_entity.pdbx_description
1 polymer ?
#
loop_
_entity_poly.entity_id
_entity_poly.type
_entity_poly.pdbx_seq_one_letter_code
_entity_poly.pdbx_strand_id
1 'polypeptide(L)'
;MMKKLSTLALAGLLALPAVANAGAGAAPKDLERKIDELSKQLDALKAQMAKQGENINAVDKKVGAVSNMLDEKSPAWDLASRVTIYGDFRARLDYLSASAPSYYTASQIASGMSMALPGMGMGPGPYSIDQIKMAVAAMKMYTPAMRAGMFQMMGITPTREADWENDTLLTNRLRLNLRVNATDDVEFKGRLAMYKAWGMQSHPLAGANSYGNPYLLDTYGMDGASTREPNDNALLVDRAFVNWNNIGGMPLWFSVGRRPTSDGPPAQLRQGTDERMATPVNFMDYPFDGLSLGYAYKWGNEAMGAGRIRFCYGRGFEAGLTTDVFGYDRYGLNDMDFAGLSWDVMQKGSRFLNIQSFLASNIVNTPDGVTFSNPLETYGIVPGDGYLDRTTLGNIYHTSAVYMDKVQNLNYFMAVGWSRTDPSGWDEMGTSLMGSWWSDLEQKDGYSVYAGIRYDIKPVKIGLEYNYGTKYWLSFTPGHDDLYNSKLATRGHVGELYMIYDLPTGAAVSKFAKTFIRLGYQYYKYDYTGSGMWLGTPVDIDELKSDPLNAQFYSPVEDQSQIYLTFEAYF
;
A
#
# COMPACT_ATOMS: atom_id res chain seq x y z
N MET A 1 -33.94 -34.78 -42.06
CA MET A 1 -32.68 -35.35 -42.55
C MET A 1 -31.95 -35.98 -41.35
N MET A 2 -32.35 -37.19 -40.96
CA MET A 2 -31.55 -38.44 -40.91
C MET A 2 -30.41 -38.45 -39.86
N LYS A 3 -30.71 -38.86 -38.62
CA LYS A 3 -30.48 -40.20 -37.98
C LYS A 3 -28.99 -40.42 -37.63
N LYS A 4 -28.59 -40.60 -36.36
CA LYS A 4 -28.82 -41.80 -35.54
C LYS A 4 -28.76 -41.51 -34.01
N LEU A 5 -29.84 -41.87 -33.32
CA LEU A 5 -29.88 -42.45 -31.95
C LEU A 5 -29.27 -43.87 -32.02
N SER A 6 -28.76 -44.58 -31.01
CA SER A 6 -29.01 -44.67 -29.56
C SER A 6 -28.14 -45.84 -29.05
N THR A 7 -27.50 -45.73 -27.89
CA THR A 7 -26.91 -46.87 -27.16
C THR A 7 -26.93 -46.59 -25.65
N LEU A 8 -28.10 -46.77 -25.07
CA LEU A 8 -28.35 -46.92 -23.64
C LEU A 8 -29.62 -47.77 -23.52
N ALA A 9 -29.66 -48.66 -22.52
CA ALA A 9 -30.67 -49.69 -22.24
C ALA A 9 -30.40 -51.08 -22.88
N LEU A 10 -29.29 -51.68 -22.46
CA LEU A 10 -29.12 -53.14 -22.37
C LEU A 10 -29.19 -53.51 -20.88
N ALA A 11 -30.36 -53.88 -20.37
CA ALA A 11 -30.56 -54.69 -19.16
C ALA A 11 -32.04 -54.67 -18.77
N GLY A 12 -32.77 -55.72 -19.16
CA GLY A 12 -34.13 -55.94 -18.67
C GLY A 12 -34.92 -56.81 -19.63
N LEU A 13 -35.29 -58.00 -19.17
CA LEU A 13 -36.24 -58.95 -19.76
C LEU A 13 -35.66 -59.98 -20.74
N LEU A 14 -34.95 -60.95 -20.15
CA LEU A 14 -34.97 -62.34 -20.61
C LEU A 14 -35.28 -63.24 -19.40
N ALA A 15 -36.56 -63.58 -19.22
CA ALA A 15 -36.99 -64.75 -18.45
C ALA A 15 -38.43 -65.18 -18.85
N LEU A 16 -38.52 -65.99 -19.91
CA LEU A 16 -39.38 -67.20 -20.03
C LEU A 16 -40.94 -67.06 -20.08
N PRO A 17 -41.68 -68.09 -20.59
CA PRO A 17 -42.44 -67.99 -21.84
C PRO A 17 -43.96 -68.28 -21.71
N ALA A 18 -44.75 -67.95 -22.74
CA ALA A 18 -46.07 -68.54 -22.95
C ALA A 18 -46.40 -68.70 -24.46
N VAL A 19 -46.25 -69.95 -24.90
CA VAL A 19 -47.02 -70.73 -25.89
C VAL A 19 -48.02 -69.99 -26.81
N ALA A 20 -47.80 -70.09 -28.13
CA ALA A 20 -48.82 -70.52 -29.11
C ALA A 20 -48.17 -70.92 -30.46
N ASN A 21 -48.53 -72.12 -30.94
CA ASN A 21 -48.12 -72.82 -32.17
C ASN A 21 -48.21 -71.96 -33.46
N ALA A 22 -47.44 -72.18 -34.53
CA ALA A 22 -47.46 -73.34 -35.43
C ALA A 22 -46.48 -73.11 -36.61
N GLY A 23 -45.83 -74.18 -37.12
CA GLY A 23 -45.21 -74.16 -38.46
C GLY A 23 -43.91 -74.94 -38.66
N ALA A 24 -44.01 -76.27 -38.73
CA ALA A 24 -43.24 -77.24 -39.54
C ALA A 24 -41.71 -77.10 -39.77
N GLY A 25 -40.96 -78.09 -39.23
CA GLY A 25 -40.05 -78.94 -40.02
C GLY A 25 -38.54 -78.60 -40.08
N ALA A 26 -37.72 -79.23 -39.21
CA ALA A 26 -36.32 -79.62 -39.48
C ALA A 26 -35.78 -80.60 -38.40
N ALA A 27 -34.78 -81.39 -38.77
CA ALA A 27 -34.40 -82.72 -38.23
C ALA A 27 -33.65 -82.78 -36.87
N PRO A 28 -33.57 -83.96 -36.20
CA PRO A 28 -32.90 -84.17 -34.90
C PRO A 28 -31.39 -83.84 -34.83
N LYS A 29 -30.68 -83.74 -35.95
CA LYS A 29 -29.24 -83.41 -35.99
C LYS A 29 -28.92 -81.93 -35.78
N ASP A 30 -29.86 -81.02 -35.99
CA ASP A 30 -29.63 -79.58 -35.79
C ASP A 30 -29.79 -79.15 -34.32
N LEU A 31 -30.50 -79.93 -33.51
CA LEU A 31 -30.66 -79.70 -32.08
C LEU A 31 -29.40 -80.08 -31.30
N GLU A 32 -28.80 -81.25 -31.59
CA GLU A 32 -27.52 -81.66 -30.98
C GLU A 32 -26.39 -80.68 -31.32
N ARG A 33 -26.32 -80.21 -32.57
CA ARG A 33 -25.32 -79.20 -32.97
C ARG A 33 -25.51 -77.87 -32.24
N LYS A 34 -26.75 -77.44 -32.02
CA LYS A 34 -27.06 -76.24 -31.22
C LYS A 34 -26.75 -76.42 -29.74
N ILE A 35 -26.94 -77.61 -29.17
CA ILE A 35 -26.57 -77.93 -27.79
C ILE A 35 -25.03 -77.89 -27.63
N ASP A 36 -24.29 -78.43 -28.58
CA ASP A 36 -22.82 -78.39 -28.60
C ASP A 36 -22.28 -76.95 -28.78
N GLU A 37 -22.90 -76.15 -29.65
CA GLU A 37 -22.57 -74.73 -29.79
C GLU A 37 -22.89 -73.93 -28.53
N LEU A 38 -24.04 -74.17 -27.89
CA LEU A 38 -24.41 -73.53 -26.63
C LEU A 38 -23.47 -73.93 -25.49
N SER A 39 -23.03 -75.19 -25.45
CA SER A 39 -22.07 -75.67 -24.45
C SER A 39 -20.71 -74.98 -24.63
N LYS A 40 -20.22 -74.87 -25.87
CA LYS A 40 -19.00 -74.11 -26.20
C LYS A 40 -19.13 -72.62 -25.89
N GLN A 41 -20.28 -72.02 -26.15
CA GLN A 41 -20.56 -70.63 -25.80
C GLN A 41 -20.59 -70.43 -24.28
N LEU A 42 -21.13 -71.38 -23.51
CA LEU A 42 -21.15 -71.33 -22.06
C LEU A 42 -19.75 -71.45 -21.46
N ASP A 43 -18.90 -72.31 -21.99
CA ASP A 43 -17.51 -72.46 -21.54
C ASP A 43 -16.66 -71.24 -21.92
N ALA A 44 -16.87 -70.67 -23.11
CA ALA A 44 -16.27 -69.40 -23.50
C ALA A 44 -16.73 -68.26 -22.58
N LEU A 45 -18.00 -68.22 -22.21
CA LEU A 45 -18.56 -67.23 -21.29
C LEU A 45 -17.98 -67.38 -19.88
N LYS A 46 -17.83 -68.61 -19.37
CA LYS A 46 -17.16 -68.90 -18.08
C LYS A 46 -15.71 -68.46 -18.09
N ALA A 47 -14.98 -68.74 -19.19
CA ALA A 47 -13.59 -68.29 -19.34
C ALA A 47 -13.48 -66.76 -19.42
N GLN A 48 -14.44 -66.10 -20.07
CA GLN A 48 -14.52 -64.64 -20.13
C GLN A 48 -14.85 -64.04 -18.76
N MET A 49 -15.76 -64.64 -18.00
CA MET A 49 -16.08 -64.23 -16.62
C MET A 49 -14.90 -64.44 -15.66
N ALA A 50 -14.12 -65.51 -15.81
CA ALA A 50 -12.91 -65.74 -15.02
C ALA A 50 -11.85 -64.65 -15.29
N LYS A 51 -11.60 -64.31 -16.56
CA LYS A 51 -10.73 -63.19 -16.94
C LYS A 51 -11.25 -61.84 -16.43
N GLN A 52 -12.57 -61.65 -16.41
CA GLN A 52 -13.19 -60.44 -15.88
C GLN A 52 -13.03 -60.35 -14.35
N GLY A 53 -13.13 -61.47 -13.63
CA GLY A 53 -12.86 -61.56 -12.19
C GLY A 53 -11.40 -61.23 -11.82
N GLU A 54 -10.44 -61.70 -12.61
CA GLU A 54 -9.01 -61.33 -12.44
C GLU A 54 -8.76 -59.84 -12.69
N ASN A 55 -9.40 -59.26 -13.71
CA ASN A 55 -9.32 -57.83 -14.00
C ASN A 55 -9.97 -56.98 -12.90
N ILE A 56 -11.11 -57.42 -12.35
CA ILE A 56 -11.77 -56.75 -11.21
C ILE A 56 -10.86 -56.78 -9.98
N ASN A 57 -10.27 -57.93 -9.65
CA ASN A 57 -9.33 -58.04 -8.53
C ASN A 57 -8.07 -57.18 -8.71
N ALA A 58 -7.58 -57.02 -9.95
CA ALA A 58 -6.44 -56.15 -10.25
C ALA A 58 -6.82 -54.66 -10.13
N VAL A 59 -8.05 -54.29 -10.50
CA VAL A 59 -8.57 -52.93 -10.33
C VAL A 59 -8.81 -52.64 -8.84
N ASP A 60 -9.41 -53.55 -8.08
CA ASP A 60 -9.63 -53.38 -6.63
C ASP A 60 -8.30 -53.24 -5.87
N LYS A 61 -7.26 -54.00 -6.23
CA LYS A 61 -5.92 -53.82 -5.66
C LYS A 61 -5.31 -52.46 -5.99
N LYS A 62 -5.53 -51.94 -7.22
CA LYS A 62 -5.07 -50.61 -7.60
C LYS A 62 -5.86 -49.51 -6.89
N VAL A 63 -7.17 -49.65 -6.76
CA VAL A 63 -8.04 -48.71 -6.04
C VAL A 63 -7.70 -48.73 -4.55
N GLY A 64 -7.48 -49.90 -3.95
CA GLY A 64 -7.01 -50.03 -2.57
C GLY A 64 -5.61 -49.44 -2.36
N ALA A 65 -4.68 -49.64 -3.29
CA ALA A 65 -3.36 -49.01 -3.22
C ALA A 65 -3.44 -47.48 -3.37
N VAL A 66 -4.31 -46.97 -4.24
CA VAL A 66 -4.56 -45.53 -4.39
C VAL A 66 -5.26 -44.98 -3.15
N SER A 67 -6.25 -45.67 -2.59
CA SER A 67 -6.91 -45.29 -1.33
C SER A 67 -5.90 -45.23 -0.19
N ASN A 68 -5.08 -46.25 -0.02
CA ASN A 68 -4.04 -46.27 1.02
C ASN A 68 -3.00 -45.17 0.81
N MET A 69 -2.57 -44.91 -0.44
CA MET A 69 -1.69 -43.78 -0.75
C MET A 69 -2.36 -42.42 -0.49
N LEU A 70 -3.66 -42.29 -0.75
CA LEU A 70 -4.44 -41.09 -0.46
C LEU A 70 -4.60 -40.90 1.05
N ASP A 71 -4.85 -41.96 1.80
CA ASP A 71 -5.00 -41.94 3.26
C ASP A 71 -3.65 -41.67 3.96
N GLU A 72 -2.54 -42.22 3.45
CA GLU A 72 -1.18 -41.93 3.92
C GLU A 72 -0.73 -40.51 3.56
N LYS A 73 -1.11 -40.00 2.39
CA LYS A 73 -0.80 -38.62 1.96
C LYS A 73 -1.83 -37.59 2.45
N SER A 74 -2.98 -38.02 2.97
CA SER A 74 -4.08 -37.16 3.43
C SER A 74 -3.63 -36.20 4.53
N PRO A 75 -2.85 -36.60 5.56
CA PRO A 75 -2.31 -35.67 6.54
C PRO A 75 -1.35 -34.64 5.93
N ALA A 76 -0.52 -35.05 4.96
CA ALA A 76 0.41 -34.17 4.27
C ALA A 76 -0.32 -33.20 3.31
N TRP A 77 -1.39 -33.66 2.66
CA TRP A 77 -2.26 -32.85 1.81
C TRP A 77 -3.16 -31.93 2.61
N ASP A 78 -3.64 -32.36 3.77
CA ASP A 78 -4.35 -31.51 4.73
C ASP A 78 -3.42 -30.40 5.22
N LEU A 79 -2.20 -30.73 5.67
CA LEU A 79 -1.21 -29.74 6.08
C LEU A 79 -0.81 -28.80 4.93
N ALA A 80 -0.59 -29.32 3.72
CA ALA A 80 -0.29 -28.52 2.54
C ALA A 80 -1.48 -27.66 2.10
N SER A 81 -2.73 -28.11 2.30
CA SER A 81 -3.93 -27.33 1.98
C SER A 81 -4.14 -26.16 2.94
N ARG A 82 -3.57 -26.23 4.16
CA ARG A 82 -3.59 -25.15 5.15
C ARG A 82 -2.67 -24.00 4.79
N VAL A 83 -1.67 -24.23 3.92
CA VAL A 83 -0.69 -23.23 3.50
C VAL A 83 -0.98 -22.80 2.06
N THR A 84 -1.32 -21.53 1.88
CA THR A 84 -1.46 -20.92 0.55
C THR A 84 -0.32 -19.95 0.32
N ILE A 85 0.45 -20.19 -0.76
CA ILE A 85 1.47 -19.28 -1.26
C ILE A 85 0.98 -18.70 -2.56
N TYR A 86 1.10 -17.38 -2.71
CA TYR A 86 0.74 -16.63 -3.91
C TYR A 86 1.56 -15.35 -3.94
N GLY A 87 1.68 -14.71 -5.09
CA GLY A 87 2.57 -13.56 -5.22
C GLY A 87 2.21 -12.62 -6.34
N ASP A 88 2.99 -11.56 -6.42
CA ASP A 88 3.07 -10.75 -7.62
C ASP A 88 4.49 -10.32 -7.92
N PHE A 89 4.74 -10.13 -9.20
CA PHE A 89 5.90 -9.45 -9.72
C PHE A 89 5.45 -8.23 -10.53
N ARG A 90 6.11 -7.10 -10.31
CA ARG A 90 5.96 -5.89 -11.11
C ARG A 90 7.33 -5.47 -11.64
N ALA A 91 7.45 -5.37 -12.96
CA ALA A 91 8.45 -4.52 -13.58
C ALA A 91 7.80 -3.17 -13.90
N ARG A 92 8.50 -2.08 -13.66
CA ARG A 92 7.99 -0.73 -13.85
C ARG A 92 9.07 0.15 -14.48
N LEU A 93 8.68 0.93 -15.50
CA LEU A 93 9.44 2.01 -16.10
C LEU A 93 8.75 3.32 -15.77
N ASP A 94 9.51 4.32 -15.34
CA ASP A 94 9.04 5.68 -15.11
C ASP A 94 9.89 6.68 -15.89
N TYR A 95 9.21 7.69 -16.42
CA TYR A 95 9.79 8.97 -16.84
C TYR A 95 9.20 10.04 -15.93
N LEU A 96 10.03 10.99 -15.50
CA LEU A 96 9.59 12.12 -14.70
C LEU A 96 10.29 13.40 -15.17
N SER A 97 9.55 14.50 -15.15
CA SER A 97 10.06 15.86 -15.21
C SER A 97 9.34 16.69 -14.16
N ALA A 98 10.08 17.51 -13.41
CA ALA A 98 9.52 18.42 -12.43
C ALA A 98 10.29 19.74 -12.41
N SER A 99 9.57 20.83 -12.21
CA SER A 99 10.15 22.17 -12.13
C SER A 99 10.15 22.67 -10.69
N ALA A 100 11.29 23.17 -10.25
CA ALA A 100 11.50 23.77 -8.95
C ALA A 100 11.59 25.30 -9.11
N PRO A 101 10.76 26.07 -8.39
CA PRO A 101 10.81 27.53 -8.41
C PRO A 101 12.09 28.02 -7.70
N SER A 102 12.45 29.27 -7.93
CA SER A 102 13.49 29.95 -7.15
C SER A 102 13.05 30.12 -5.69
N TYR A 103 13.93 29.81 -4.73
CA TYR A 103 13.60 29.83 -3.29
C TYR A 103 14.85 30.12 -2.43
N TYR A 104 14.65 30.53 -1.17
CA TYR A 104 15.74 30.57 -0.19
C TYR A 104 15.94 29.21 0.48
N THR A 105 17.18 28.78 0.71
CA THR A 105 17.45 27.54 1.47
C THR A 105 17.66 27.81 2.95
N ALA A 106 17.38 26.83 3.81
CA ALA A 106 17.67 26.94 5.25
C ALA A 106 19.15 27.31 5.52
N SER A 107 20.09 26.76 4.74
CA SER A 107 21.52 27.10 4.83
C SER A 107 21.84 28.54 4.43
N GLN A 108 21.16 29.09 3.41
CA GLN A 108 21.29 30.50 3.06
C GLN A 108 20.81 31.40 4.20
N ILE A 109 19.73 31.02 4.89
CA ILE A 109 19.22 31.78 6.03
C ILE A 109 20.16 31.71 7.22
N ALA A 110 20.64 30.52 7.57
CA ALA A 110 21.66 30.35 8.60
C ALA A 110 22.92 31.18 8.29
N SER A 111 23.42 31.11 7.06
CA SER A 111 24.57 31.93 6.63
C SER A 111 24.31 33.43 6.74
N GLY A 112 23.10 33.91 6.44
CA GLY A 112 22.77 35.33 6.60
C GLY A 112 22.66 35.75 8.06
N MET A 113 22.07 34.89 8.89
CA MET A 113 21.98 35.12 10.33
C MET A 113 23.38 35.14 10.97
N SER A 114 24.29 34.24 10.61
CA SER A 114 25.66 34.23 11.16
C SER A 114 26.44 35.50 10.83
N MET A 115 26.17 36.14 9.68
CA MET A 115 26.75 37.45 9.32
C MET A 115 26.06 38.62 10.03
N ALA A 116 24.73 38.57 10.17
CA ALA A 116 23.94 39.69 10.69
C ALA A 116 24.02 39.83 12.22
N LEU A 117 23.95 38.72 12.97
CA LEU A 117 23.81 38.73 14.43
C LEU A 117 24.95 39.46 15.16
N PRO A 118 26.25 39.28 14.80
CA PRO A 118 27.32 40.07 15.41
C PRO A 118 27.16 41.58 15.17
N GLY A 119 26.72 41.96 13.97
CA GLY A 119 26.46 43.35 13.57
C GLY A 119 25.24 43.98 14.25
N MET A 120 24.33 43.16 14.79
CA MET A 120 23.19 43.60 15.59
C MET A 120 23.54 43.84 17.07
N GLY A 121 24.84 43.83 17.42
CA GLY A 121 25.31 44.06 18.79
C GLY A 121 25.26 42.83 19.69
N MET A 122 25.02 41.63 19.13
CA MET A 122 24.98 40.38 19.89
C MET A 122 26.38 39.79 20.16
N GLY A 123 27.43 40.38 19.59
CA GLY A 123 28.80 39.87 19.70
C GLY A 123 29.04 38.61 18.85
N PRO A 124 30.24 38.02 18.88
CA PRO A 124 30.48 36.74 18.20
C PRO A 124 29.67 35.62 18.89
N GLY A 125 29.07 34.73 18.10
CA GLY A 125 28.40 33.53 18.60
C GLY A 125 29.35 32.49 19.21
N PRO A 126 28.83 31.33 19.65
CA PRO A 126 27.45 30.87 19.50
C PRO A 126 26.46 31.56 20.46
N TYR A 127 25.18 31.58 20.08
CA TYR A 127 24.08 32.20 20.84
C TYR A 127 23.15 31.13 21.44
N SER A 128 22.46 31.50 22.52
CA SER A 128 21.36 30.68 23.04
C SER A 128 20.13 30.70 22.12
N ILE A 129 19.29 29.67 22.19
CA ILE A 129 18.05 29.61 21.41
C ILE A 129 17.12 30.81 21.67
N ASP A 130 17.05 31.31 22.90
CA ASP A 130 16.22 32.48 23.22
C ASP A 130 16.74 33.76 22.55
N GLN A 131 18.06 33.91 22.45
CA GLN A 131 18.68 34.99 21.68
C GLN A 131 18.33 34.88 20.18
N ILE A 132 18.32 33.67 19.63
CA ILE A 132 17.92 33.44 18.23
C ILE A 132 16.44 33.73 18.01
N LYS A 133 15.56 33.31 18.92
CA LYS A 133 14.13 33.66 18.88
C LYS A 133 13.91 35.18 18.86
N MET A 134 14.64 35.91 19.71
CA MET A 134 14.58 37.38 19.74
C MET A 134 15.04 37.99 18.42
N ALA A 135 16.12 37.48 17.83
CA ALA A 135 16.62 37.96 16.55
C ALA A 135 15.64 37.66 15.40
N VAL A 136 15.04 36.47 15.37
CA VAL A 136 13.99 36.11 14.42
C VAL A 136 12.75 37.00 14.58
N ALA A 137 12.32 37.26 15.82
CA ALA A 137 11.23 38.19 16.10
C ALA A 137 11.57 39.61 15.62
N ALA A 138 12.81 40.05 15.77
CA ALA A 138 13.26 41.34 15.24
C ALA A 138 13.26 41.36 13.70
N MET A 139 13.67 40.27 13.04
CA MET A 139 13.57 40.14 11.58
C MET A 139 12.12 40.20 11.08
N LYS A 140 11.18 39.63 11.84
CA LYS A 140 9.73 39.68 11.53
C LYS A 140 9.14 41.10 11.57
N MET A 141 9.80 42.08 12.21
CA MET A 141 9.35 43.48 12.19
C MET A 141 9.55 44.18 10.84
N TYR A 142 10.43 43.68 9.98
CA TYR A 142 10.62 44.19 8.63
C TYR A 142 9.57 43.60 7.67
N THR A 143 9.33 44.27 6.54
CA THR A 143 8.54 43.67 5.46
C THR A 143 9.33 42.56 4.76
N PRO A 144 8.67 41.59 4.10
CA PRO A 144 9.37 40.59 3.28
C PRO A 144 10.39 41.18 2.30
N ALA A 145 9.99 42.23 1.57
CA ALA A 145 10.87 42.93 0.62
C ALA A 145 12.08 43.59 1.29
N MET A 146 11.91 44.17 2.48
CA MET A 146 13.03 44.72 3.25
C MET A 146 13.99 43.62 3.70
N ARG A 147 13.47 42.49 4.21
CA ARG A 147 14.31 41.33 4.55
C ARG A 147 15.09 40.82 3.34
N ALA A 148 14.41 40.61 2.21
CA ALA A 148 15.05 40.17 0.97
C ALA A 148 16.18 41.13 0.54
N GLY A 149 15.94 42.45 0.61
CA GLY A 149 16.96 43.46 0.32
C GLY A 149 18.17 43.41 1.27
N MET A 150 17.94 43.19 2.58
CA MET A 150 19.02 43.00 3.55
C MET A 150 19.86 41.77 3.25
N PHE A 151 19.22 40.63 2.93
CA PHE A 151 19.91 39.40 2.54
C PHE A 151 20.71 39.58 1.25
N GLN A 152 20.15 40.28 0.26
CA GLN A 152 20.85 40.58 -0.99
C GLN A 152 22.08 41.45 -0.78
N MET A 153 22.05 42.44 0.14
CA MET A 153 23.24 43.22 0.49
C MET A 153 24.35 42.37 1.12
N MET A 154 24.00 41.26 1.76
CA MET A 154 24.96 40.26 2.27
C MET A 154 25.43 39.27 1.18
N GLY A 155 25.01 39.46 -0.08
CA GLY A 155 25.31 38.55 -1.18
C GLY A 155 24.46 37.28 -1.20
N ILE A 156 23.42 37.21 -0.37
CA ILE A 156 22.54 36.05 -0.26
C ILE A 156 21.30 36.30 -1.11
N THR A 157 21.16 35.51 -2.17
CA THR A 157 20.04 35.57 -3.11
C THR A 157 19.37 34.20 -3.19
N PRO A 158 18.08 34.14 -3.58
CA PRO A 158 17.41 32.88 -3.83
C PRO A 158 18.20 32.00 -4.79
N THR A 159 18.01 30.68 -4.67
CA THR A 159 18.47 29.72 -5.67
C THR A 159 17.87 30.05 -7.04
N ARG A 160 18.48 29.52 -8.10
CA ARG A 160 17.87 29.60 -9.43
C ARG A 160 16.76 28.57 -9.54
N GLU A 161 15.80 28.86 -10.40
CA GLU A 161 14.87 27.85 -10.91
C GLU A 161 15.67 26.68 -11.49
N ALA A 162 15.15 25.48 -11.28
CA ALA A 162 15.82 24.25 -11.68
C ALA A 162 14.81 23.20 -12.13
N ASP A 163 15.15 22.46 -13.16
CA ASP A 163 14.37 21.31 -13.62
C ASP A 163 15.03 20.01 -13.17
N TRP A 164 14.20 19.09 -12.72
CA TRP A 164 14.58 17.75 -12.29
C TRP A 164 13.98 16.74 -13.23
N GLU A 165 14.83 16.08 -14.01
CA GLU A 165 14.38 15.10 -15.00
C GLU A 165 14.99 13.74 -14.74
N ASN A 166 14.23 12.72 -15.15
CA ASN A 166 14.69 11.36 -15.16
C ASN A 166 14.28 10.70 -16.48
N ASP A 167 15.27 10.47 -17.34
CA ASP A 167 15.07 9.88 -18.67
C ASP A 167 14.38 8.51 -18.56
N THR A 168 14.88 7.65 -17.68
CA THR A 168 14.31 6.33 -17.40
C THR A 168 14.67 5.83 -16.00
N LEU A 169 13.65 5.51 -15.19
CA LEU A 169 13.82 4.74 -13.95
C LEU A 169 13.13 3.40 -14.06
N LEU A 170 13.93 2.36 -13.97
CA LEU A 170 13.47 0.98 -14.06
C LEU A 170 13.49 0.36 -12.67
N THR A 171 12.36 -0.19 -12.24
CA THR A 171 12.23 -0.82 -10.92
C THR A 171 11.52 -2.17 -11.00
N ASN A 172 11.90 -3.07 -10.10
CA ASN A 172 11.27 -4.38 -9.93
C ASN A 172 10.73 -4.50 -8.51
N ARG A 173 9.48 -4.91 -8.37
CA ARG A 173 8.89 -5.31 -7.09
C ARG A 173 8.49 -6.78 -7.15
N LEU A 174 8.90 -7.56 -6.17
CA LEU A 174 8.46 -8.93 -5.93
C LEU A 174 7.75 -8.98 -4.59
N ARG A 175 6.51 -9.48 -4.56
CA ARG A 175 5.76 -9.75 -3.33
C ARG A 175 5.44 -11.23 -3.23
N LEU A 176 5.85 -11.86 -2.12
CA LEU A 176 5.51 -13.24 -1.79
C LEU A 176 4.57 -13.24 -0.60
N ASN A 177 3.34 -13.68 -0.82
CA ASN A 177 2.30 -13.77 0.20
C ASN A 177 2.21 -15.18 0.73
N LEU A 178 1.97 -15.28 2.04
CA LEU A 178 1.75 -16.53 2.76
C LEU A 178 0.47 -16.40 3.57
N ARG A 179 -0.43 -17.37 3.43
CA ARG A 179 -1.58 -17.54 4.31
C ARG A 179 -1.55 -18.93 4.91
N VAL A 180 -1.66 -19.03 6.23
CA VAL A 180 -1.65 -20.30 6.95
C VAL A 180 -2.84 -20.36 7.88
N ASN A 181 -3.69 -21.38 7.73
CA ASN A 181 -4.72 -21.69 8.71
C ASN A 181 -4.09 -22.54 9.83
N ALA A 182 -3.71 -21.89 10.94
CA ALA A 182 -3.08 -22.57 12.07
C ALA A 182 -4.10 -23.41 12.85
N THR A 183 -5.31 -22.88 13.01
CA THR A 183 -6.50 -23.60 13.51
C THR A 183 -7.73 -23.14 12.71
N ASP A 184 -8.92 -23.66 13.03
CA ASP A 184 -10.17 -23.24 12.39
C ASP A 184 -10.45 -21.73 12.57
N ASP A 185 -10.02 -21.17 13.70
CA ASP A 185 -10.26 -19.78 14.08
C ASP A 185 -9.00 -18.92 14.06
N VAL A 186 -7.81 -19.51 13.92
CA VAL A 186 -6.53 -18.79 13.91
C VAL A 186 -5.86 -18.89 12.55
N GLU A 187 -5.65 -17.73 11.91
CA GLU A 187 -4.91 -17.63 10.64
C GLU A 187 -3.71 -16.70 10.76
N PHE A 188 -2.60 -17.09 10.13
CA PHE A 188 -1.44 -16.22 9.90
C PHE A 188 -1.48 -15.68 8.47
N LYS A 189 -1.13 -14.41 8.30
CA LYS A 189 -0.95 -13.74 7.01
C LYS A 189 0.38 -13.01 7.00
N GLY A 190 1.22 -13.38 6.03
CA GLY A 190 2.52 -12.79 5.79
C GLY A 190 2.64 -12.26 4.36
N ARG A 191 3.44 -11.21 4.19
CA ARG A 191 3.99 -10.79 2.91
C ARG A 191 5.44 -10.41 3.08
N LEU A 192 6.26 -10.97 2.22
CA LEU A 192 7.62 -10.54 1.98
C LEU A 192 7.66 -9.71 0.70
N ALA A 193 8.44 -8.64 0.70
CA ALA A 193 8.55 -7.72 -0.42
C ALA A 193 10.02 -7.37 -0.68
N MET A 194 10.43 -7.44 -1.95
CA MET A 194 11.66 -6.85 -2.46
C MET A 194 11.26 -5.76 -3.45
N TYR A 195 11.86 -4.58 -3.33
CA TYR A 195 11.62 -3.49 -4.26
C TYR A 195 12.96 -2.83 -4.60
N LYS A 196 13.35 -2.87 -5.87
CA LYS A 196 14.71 -2.50 -6.31
C LYS A 196 14.71 -1.70 -7.60
N ALA A 197 15.59 -0.70 -7.70
CA ALA A 197 15.95 -0.08 -8.97
C ALA A 197 17.03 -0.86 -9.73
N TRP A 198 16.89 -0.93 -11.06
CA TRP A 198 17.79 -1.71 -11.90
C TRP A 198 19.22 -1.18 -11.80
N GLY A 199 20.18 -2.09 -11.60
CA GLY A 199 21.60 -1.76 -11.54
C GLY A 199 22.10 -1.05 -10.27
N MET A 200 21.22 -0.71 -9.32
CA MET A 200 21.61 -0.04 -8.08
C MET A 200 21.73 -1.03 -6.92
N GLN A 201 22.61 -0.77 -5.95
CA GLN A 201 22.70 -1.56 -4.69
C GLN A 201 22.07 -0.85 -3.50
N SER A 202 21.47 0.31 -3.73
CA SER A 202 20.87 1.18 -2.73
C SER A 202 19.69 1.92 -3.34
N HIS A 203 19.00 2.65 -2.50
CA HIS A 203 17.95 3.58 -2.88
C HIS A 203 18.37 4.53 -4.03
N PRO A 204 17.54 4.78 -5.07
CA PRO A 204 17.87 5.64 -6.22
C PRO A 204 18.30 7.06 -5.88
N LEU A 205 17.88 7.54 -4.72
CA LEU A 205 18.23 8.87 -4.22
C LEU A 205 19.36 8.85 -3.18
N ALA A 206 19.94 7.69 -2.85
CA ALA A 206 21.08 7.60 -1.94
C ALA A 206 22.32 8.21 -2.61
N GLY A 207 22.73 9.40 -2.15
CA GLY A 207 23.95 10.08 -2.60
C GLY A 207 23.74 11.42 -3.30
N ALA A 208 22.51 11.78 -3.66
CA ALA A 208 22.16 13.19 -3.78
C ALA A 208 22.12 13.74 -2.34
N ASN A 209 22.65 14.94 -2.08
CA ASN A 209 22.39 15.62 -0.81
C ASN A 209 20.89 15.54 -0.54
N SER A 210 20.43 14.71 0.40
CA SER A 210 19.00 14.43 0.61
C SER A 210 18.19 15.70 0.92
N TYR A 211 18.89 16.78 1.27
CA TYR A 211 18.38 18.13 1.52
C TYR A 211 18.14 18.97 0.25
N GLY A 212 18.68 18.58 -0.90
CA GLY A 212 18.46 19.27 -2.17
C GLY A 212 17.44 18.58 -3.07
N ASN A 213 17.01 17.38 -2.72
CA ASN A 213 16.13 16.57 -3.57
C ASN A 213 14.66 16.80 -3.18
N PRO A 214 13.77 17.11 -4.14
CA PRO A 214 12.35 17.28 -3.87
C PRO A 214 11.59 15.97 -3.53
N TYR A 215 12.20 14.81 -3.76
CA TYR A 215 11.53 13.52 -3.71
C TYR A 215 11.75 12.79 -2.37
N LEU A 216 10.69 12.13 -1.89
CA LEU A 216 10.67 11.15 -0.79
C LEU A 216 10.82 11.65 0.65
N LEU A 217 10.48 12.89 0.93
CA LEU A 217 10.52 13.37 2.31
C LEU A 217 9.47 12.75 3.23
N ASP A 218 8.31 12.44 2.67
CA ASP A 218 7.26 11.76 3.38
C ASP A 218 7.56 10.26 3.53
N THR A 219 8.38 9.65 2.67
CA THR A 219 8.63 8.20 2.67
C THR A 219 9.99 7.79 3.25
N TYR A 220 11.07 8.54 2.99
CA TYR A 220 12.43 8.08 3.20
C TYR A 220 12.75 7.82 4.67
N GLY A 221 13.14 6.58 4.97
CA GLY A 221 13.55 6.17 6.31
C GLY A 221 12.41 6.00 7.32
N MET A 222 11.14 6.20 6.91
CA MET A 222 9.99 5.86 7.75
C MET A 222 9.79 4.33 7.76
N ASP A 223 9.52 3.74 8.91
CA ASP A 223 9.23 2.29 9.01
C ASP A 223 8.09 1.87 8.04
N GLY A 224 7.07 2.72 7.92
CA GLY A 224 5.95 2.51 7.00
C GLY A 224 6.33 2.48 5.52
N ALA A 225 7.47 3.05 5.12
CA ALA A 225 7.90 3.04 3.72
C ALA A 225 8.88 1.91 3.37
N SER A 226 9.40 1.18 4.37
CA SER A 226 10.51 0.22 4.22
C SER A 226 10.40 -0.80 3.09
N THR A 227 9.18 -1.20 2.71
CA THR A 227 8.93 -2.17 1.61
C THR A 227 8.22 -1.56 0.40
N ARG A 228 8.07 -0.24 0.41
CA ARG A 228 7.19 0.55 -0.44
C ARG A 228 7.95 1.52 -1.35
N GLU A 229 9.22 1.78 -1.04
CA GLU A 229 10.16 2.52 -1.89
C GLU A 229 11.25 1.60 -2.47
N PRO A 230 11.84 1.92 -3.65
CA PRO A 230 12.91 1.11 -4.22
C PRO A 230 14.19 1.23 -3.39
N ASN A 231 14.74 0.12 -2.93
CA ASN A 231 16.02 0.08 -2.24
C ASN A 231 16.93 -1.00 -2.86
N ASP A 232 17.46 -1.90 -2.05
CA ASP A 232 18.38 -2.96 -2.46
C ASP A 232 17.64 -4.23 -2.91
N ASN A 233 18.35 -5.36 -2.98
CA ASN A 233 17.77 -6.66 -3.31
C ASN A 233 17.33 -7.46 -2.07
N ALA A 234 17.21 -6.82 -0.90
CA ALA A 234 16.75 -7.49 0.31
C ALA A 234 15.27 -7.87 0.19
N LEU A 235 14.91 -8.94 0.89
CA LEU A 235 13.54 -9.37 1.05
C LEU A 235 13.09 -9.00 2.46
N LEU A 236 12.20 -8.01 2.55
CA LEU A 236 11.75 -7.41 3.79
C LEU A 236 10.30 -7.81 4.11
N VAL A 237 9.88 -7.63 5.37
CA VAL A 237 8.53 -7.99 5.82
C VAL A 237 7.58 -6.81 5.62
N ASP A 238 6.65 -6.91 4.65
CA ASP A 238 5.59 -5.90 4.41
C ASP A 238 4.45 -6.05 5.41
N ARG A 239 4.06 -7.30 5.71
CA ARG A 239 3.04 -7.62 6.74
C ARG A 239 3.33 -8.98 7.34
N ALA A 240 3.03 -9.13 8.62
CA ALA A 240 3.14 -10.40 9.34
C ALA A 240 2.25 -10.32 10.58
N PHE A 241 1.08 -10.93 10.52
CA PHE A 241 0.11 -10.85 11.60
C PHE A 241 -0.73 -12.12 11.73
N VAL A 242 -1.24 -12.32 12.93
CA VAL A 242 -2.17 -13.39 13.27
C VAL A 242 -3.56 -12.80 13.46
N ASN A 243 -4.59 -13.50 13.01
CA ASN A 243 -5.97 -13.23 13.34
C ASN A 243 -6.51 -14.38 14.18
N TRP A 244 -7.14 -14.06 15.31
CA TRP A 244 -8.00 -14.96 16.06
C TRP A 244 -9.45 -14.52 15.83
N ASN A 245 -10.20 -15.33 15.10
CA ASN A 245 -11.57 -15.07 14.68
C ASN A 245 -12.57 -15.83 15.56
N ASN A 246 -13.86 -15.54 15.36
CA ASN A 246 -14.98 -16.25 15.97
C ASN A 246 -14.92 -16.32 17.51
N ILE A 247 -14.39 -15.29 18.16
CA ILE A 247 -14.15 -15.27 19.60
C ILE A 247 -15.48 -15.48 20.35
N GLY A 248 -15.59 -16.56 21.10
CA GLY A 248 -16.82 -16.94 21.82
C GLY A 248 -17.99 -17.30 20.90
N GLY A 249 -17.73 -17.73 19.66
CA GLY A 249 -18.75 -18.02 18.64
C GLY A 249 -19.40 -16.77 18.03
N MET A 250 -18.92 -15.58 18.38
CA MET A 250 -19.40 -14.30 17.85
C MET A 250 -18.58 -13.89 16.62
N PRO A 251 -19.09 -13.05 15.71
CA PRO A 251 -18.33 -12.47 14.61
C PRO A 251 -17.35 -11.37 15.07
N LEU A 252 -16.62 -11.66 16.15
CA LEU A 252 -15.58 -10.87 16.79
C LEU A 252 -14.23 -11.47 16.42
N TRP A 253 -13.25 -10.61 16.11
CA TRP A 253 -11.88 -11.03 15.89
C TRP A 253 -10.87 -10.10 16.55
N PHE A 254 -9.75 -10.68 16.94
CA PHE A 254 -8.55 -10.00 17.39
C PHE A 254 -7.42 -10.24 16.39
N SER A 255 -6.57 -9.24 16.18
CA SER A 255 -5.40 -9.37 15.32
C SER A 255 -4.21 -8.64 15.91
N VAL A 256 -3.01 -9.19 15.73
CA VAL A 256 -1.76 -8.61 16.23
C VAL A 256 -0.58 -8.90 15.28
N GLY A 257 0.33 -7.93 15.16
CA GLY A 257 1.54 -7.99 14.33
C GLY A 257 1.65 -6.79 13.37
N ARG A 258 2.51 -6.89 12.36
CA ARG A 258 2.69 -5.88 11.32
C ARG A 258 1.49 -5.83 10.38
N ARG A 259 0.74 -4.73 10.43
CA ARG A 259 -0.64 -4.60 9.93
C ARG A 259 -0.70 -4.34 8.42
N PRO A 260 -1.76 -4.84 7.73
CA PRO A 260 -2.00 -4.56 6.31
C PRO A 260 -2.78 -3.26 6.12
N THR A 261 -2.10 -2.12 6.19
CA THR A 261 -2.69 -0.77 6.07
C THR A 261 -2.44 -0.11 4.72
N SER A 262 -1.52 -0.63 3.90
CA SER A 262 -1.25 -0.11 2.56
C SER A 262 -2.18 -0.60 1.46
N ASP A 263 -2.35 0.21 0.42
CA ASP A 263 -3.16 -0.10 -0.77
C ASP A 263 -4.67 -0.26 -0.41
N GLY A 264 -5.16 0.62 0.46
CA GLY A 264 -6.57 0.69 0.88
C GLY A 264 -7.53 1.15 -0.22
N PRO A 265 -8.86 1.00 -0.04
CA PRO A 265 -9.83 1.53 -0.99
C PRO A 265 -9.63 3.03 -1.25
N PRO A 266 -9.73 3.50 -2.51
CA PRO A 266 -10.14 2.77 -3.72
C PRO A 266 -8.97 2.28 -4.61
N ALA A 267 -7.75 2.13 -4.06
CA ALA A 267 -6.52 1.87 -4.82
C ALA A 267 -6.59 0.64 -5.76
N GLN A 268 -7.41 -0.38 -5.44
CA GLN A 268 -7.61 -1.56 -6.27
C GLN A 268 -8.07 -1.24 -7.71
N LEU A 269 -8.76 -0.11 -7.90
CA LEU A 269 -9.21 0.29 -9.23
C LEU A 269 -8.02 0.62 -10.15
N ARG A 270 -7.11 1.47 -9.67
CA ARG A 270 -5.87 1.85 -10.35
C ARG A 270 -4.87 0.72 -10.42
N GLN A 271 -4.78 -0.10 -9.37
CA GLN A 271 -3.86 -1.25 -9.30
C GLN A 271 -4.36 -2.44 -10.12
N GLY A 272 -5.58 -2.39 -10.65
CA GLY A 272 -6.14 -3.48 -11.45
C GLY A 272 -6.38 -4.75 -10.65
N THR A 273 -6.41 -4.70 -9.31
CA THR A 273 -6.72 -5.86 -8.46
C THR A 273 -8.23 -6.03 -8.31
N ASP A 274 -8.68 -7.25 -7.99
CA ASP A 274 -10.12 -7.56 -7.88
C ASP A 274 -10.67 -7.22 -6.49
N GLU A 275 -9.80 -7.14 -5.49
CA GLU A 275 -10.15 -6.85 -4.10
C GLU A 275 -9.24 -5.76 -3.52
N ARG A 276 -9.75 -5.09 -2.47
CA ARG A 276 -8.96 -4.16 -1.65
C ARG A 276 -7.88 -4.91 -0.87
N MET A 277 -6.70 -4.30 -0.75
CA MET A 277 -5.52 -4.93 -0.16
C MET A 277 -5.29 -4.56 1.32
N ALA A 278 -5.99 -3.50 1.76
CA ALA A 278 -6.05 -3.03 3.14
C ALA A 278 -7.49 -2.61 3.51
N THR A 279 -7.70 -2.50 4.81
CA THR A 279 -8.96 -2.00 5.39
C THR A 279 -9.08 -0.47 5.40
N PRO A 280 -8.08 0.30 5.91
CA PRO A 280 -8.17 1.76 5.97
C PRO A 280 -8.40 2.40 4.59
N VAL A 281 -9.00 3.59 4.57
CA VAL A 281 -9.05 4.42 3.34
C VAL A 281 -7.61 4.76 2.95
N ASN A 282 -7.33 4.86 1.65
CA ASN A 282 -5.99 5.11 1.12
C ASN A 282 -5.28 6.39 1.62
N PHE A 283 -5.93 7.24 2.43
CA PHE A 283 -5.30 8.35 3.17
C PHE A 283 -4.55 7.91 4.45
N MET A 284 -4.68 6.65 4.86
CA MET A 284 -3.81 6.00 5.85
C MET A 284 -3.11 4.83 5.15
N ASP A 285 -1.92 5.09 4.64
CA ASP A 285 -1.06 4.13 3.95
C ASP A 285 0.30 4.09 4.67
N TYR A 286 0.29 3.56 5.88
CA TYR A 286 1.46 3.39 6.75
C TYR A 286 1.40 2.00 7.39
N PRO A 287 2.13 0.99 6.90
CA PRO A 287 2.40 -0.27 7.59
C PRO A 287 3.01 -0.01 8.96
N PHE A 288 2.37 -0.49 10.02
CA PHE A 288 2.87 -0.36 11.39
C PHE A 288 2.61 -1.64 12.19
N ASP A 289 3.29 -1.78 13.31
CA ASP A 289 3.17 -2.90 14.22
C ASP A 289 2.14 -2.59 15.30
N GLY A 290 1.15 -3.49 15.48
CA GLY A 290 0.06 -3.20 16.40
C GLY A 290 -1.00 -4.28 16.48
N LEU A 291 -2.17 -3.89 16.97
CA LEU A 291 -3.33 -4.75 17.16
C LEU A 291 -4.61 -4.16 16.57
N SER A 292 -5.59 -5.02 16.35
CA SER A 292 -6.96 -4.58 16.10
C SER A 292 -7.97 -5.52 16.72
N LEU A 293 -9.04 -4.96 17.27
CA LEU A 293 -10.24 -5.68 17.67
C LEU A 293 -11.37 -5.26 16.73
N GLY A 294 -12.05 -6.22 16.12
CA GLY A 294 -13.12 -5.91 15.19
C GLY A 294 -14.34 -6.78 15.34
N TYR A 295 -15.48 -6.22 14.95
CA TYR A 295 -16.78 -6.88 15.00
C TYR A 295 -17.49 -6.71 13.65
N ALA A 296 -18.03 -7.81 13.13
CA ALA A 296 -18.79 -7.84 11.89
C ALA A 296 -20.27 -8.07 12.17
N TYR A 297 -21.12 -7.38 11.41
CA TYR A 297 -22.57 -7.43 11.59
C TYR A 297 -23.28 -7.28 10.24
N LYS A 298 -24.60 -7.50 10.25
CA LYS A 298 -25.49 -7.28 9.11
C LYS A 298 -26.55 -6.28 9.51
N TRP A 299 -26.81 -5.29 8.65
CA TRP A 299 -27.81 -4.26 8.93
C TRP A 299 -29.26 -4.75 8.87
N GLY A 300 -29.51 -5.92 8.28
CA GLY A 300 -30.86 -6.43 8.03
C GLY A 300 -31.58 -5.75 6.85
N ASN A 301 -31.19 -4.53 6.48
CA ASN A 301 -31.62 -3.89 5.23
C ASN A 301 -30.72 -4.31 4.06
N GLU A 302 -31.34 -4.80 2.99
CA GLU A 302 -30.66 -5.18 1.77
C GLU A 302 -29.82 -4.05 1.16
N ALA A 303 -30.17 -2.77 1.30
CA ALA A 303 -29.39 -1.68 0.70
C ALA A 303 -28.00 -1.51 1.33
N MET A 304 -27.87 -1.81 2.62
CA MET A 304 -26.66 -1.57 3.42
C MET A 304 -25.74 -2.80 3.51
N GLY A 305 -26.28 -4.00 3.38
CA GLY A 305 -25.51 -5.24 3.40
C GLY A 305 -24.82 -5.50 4.75
N ALA A 306 -23.53 -5.86 4.70
CA ALA A 306 -22.72 -6.15 5.88
C ALA A 306 -21.94 -4.91 6.34
N GLY A 307 -21.73 -4.81 7.66
CA GLY A 307 -20.89 -3.79 8.28
C GLY A 307 -19.76 -4.42 9.08
N ARG A 308 -18.66 -3.68 9.26
CA ARG A 308 -17.52 -4.09 10.10
C ARG A 308 -16.93 -2.88 10.79
N ILE A 309 -16.84 -2.90 12.11
CA ILE A 309 -16.17 -1.87 12.89
C ILE A 309 -14.91 -2.44 13.52
N ARG A 310 -13.84 -1.65 13.54
CA ARG A 310 -12.52 -2.06 14.04
C ARG A 310 -11.94 -0.95 14.88
N PHE A 311 -11.50 -1.27 16.07
CA PHE A 311 -10.50 -0.48 16.79
C PHE A 311 -9.11 -0.95 16.39
N CYS A 312 -8.22 -0.01 16.13
CA CYS A 312 -6.83 -0.27 15.78
C CYS A 312 -5.94 0.54 16.73
N TYR A 313 -4.86 -0.08 17.19
CA TYR A 313 -3.78 0.55 17.94
C TYR A 313 -2.44 0.05 17.39
N GLY A 314 -1.41 0.87 17.37
CA GLY A 314 -0.07 0.42 17.01
C GLY A 314 0.98 1.49 17.23
N ARG A 315 2.23 1.16 16.95
CA ARG A 315 3.39 2.03 17.13
C ARG A 315 4.04 2.31 15.78
N GLY A 316 4.29 3.59 15.50
CA GLY A 316 4.99 4.04 14.30
C GLY A 316 6.46 4.40 14.54
N PHE A 317 6.83 4.71 15.78
CA PHE A 317 8.21 4.98 16.19
C PHE A 317 8.41 4.63 17.68
N GLU A 318 9.56 4.05 17.99
CA GLU A 318 9.99 3.65 19.34
C GLU A 318 11.14 4.55 19.79
N ALA A 319 10.95 5.30 20.88
CA ALA A 319 11.96 6.21 21.42
C ALA A 319 13.15 5.47 22.07
N GLY A 320 12.93 4.21 22.45
CA GLY A 320 13.94 3.36 23.07
C GLY A 320 14.19 3.72 24.52
N LEU A 321 15.26 3.19 25.09
CA LEU A 321 15.59 3.41 26.50
C LEU A 321 16.01 4.87 26.74
N THR A 322 15.39 5.51 27.73
CA THR A 322 15.87 6.76 28.31
C THR A 322 17.02 6.47 29.28
N THR A 323 18.15 7.16 29.12
CA THR A 323 19.32 7.04 30.00
C THR A 323 19.86 8.42 30.35
N ASP A 324 20.28 8.60 31.59
CA ASP A 324 21.02 9.78 32.09
C ASP A 324 22.54 9.66 31.84
N VAL A 325 23.00 8.45 31.48
CA VAL A 325 24.40 8.18 31.17
C VAL A 325 24.75 8.70 29.77
N PHE A 326 25.84 9.47 29.67
CA PHE A 326 26.49 10.02 28.46
C PHE A 326 26.05 11.39 27.93
N GLY A 327 25.16 12.13 28.62
CA GLY A 327 24.84 13.51 28.22
C GLY A 327 24.17 13.64 26.84
N TYR A 328 23.74 12.53 26.24
CA TYR A 328 22.72 12.53 25.19
C TYR A 328 21.38 12.65 25.89
N ASP A 329 20.87 13.88 26.02
CA ASP A 329 19.55 14.13 26.57
C ASP A 329 18.49 13.54 25.63
N ARG A 330 18.11 12.27 25.85
CA ARG A 330 16.84 11.72 25.32
C ARG A 330 15.64 12.12 26.18
N TYR A 331 15.80 13.09 27.10
CA TYR A 331 14.70 13.57 27.94
C TYR A 331 13.66 14.27 27.06
N GLY A 332 12.51 13.62 26.84
CA GLY A 332 11.36 14.22 26.15
C GLY A 332 10.99 13.58 24.81
N LEU A 333 11.70 12.54 24.35
CA LEU A 333 11.25 11.75 23.21
C LEU A 333 10.23 10.70 23.70
N ASN A 334 9.02 10.74 23.15
CA ASN A 334 7.97 9.78 23.43
C ASN A 334 7.79 8.83 22.23
N ASP A 335 7.25 7.65 22.49
CA ASP A 335 6.82 6.74 21.43
C ASP A 335 5.73 7.39 20.58
N MET A 336 5.83 7.23 19.26
CA MET A 336 4.80 7.65 18.31
C MET A 336 3.80 6.50 18.16
N ASP A 337 2.60 6.68 18.69
CA ASP A 337 1.56 5.67 18.67
C ASP A 337 0.37 6.11 17.80
N PHE A 338 -0.29 5.14 17.18
CA PHE A 338 -1.51 5.27 16.42
C PHE A 338 -2.68 4.65 17.20
N ALA A 339 -3.82 5.34 17.23
CA ALA A 339 -5.05 4.78 17.75
C ALA A 339 -6.26 5.27 16.94
N GLY A 340 -7.20 4.40 16.62
CA GLY A 340 -8.35 4.83 15.83
C GLY A 340 -9.42 3.79 15.58
N LEU A 341 -10.46 4.22 14.88
CA LEU A 341 -11.58 3.40 14.42
C LEU A 341 -11.62 3.37 12.90
N SER A 342 -11.86 2.18 12.33
CA SER A 342 -12.22 2.02 10.92
C SER A 342 -13.53 1.26 10.80
N TRP A 343 -14.48 1.87 10.12
CA TRP A 343 -15.85 1.41 10.01
C TRP A 343 -16.23 1.23 8.55
N ASP A 344 -16.30 -0.02 8.10
CA ASP A 344 -17.04 -0.38 6.90
C ASP A 344 -18.53 -0.22 7.23
N VAL A 345 -19.09 0.95 6.93
CA VAL A 345 -20.50 1.28 7.18
C VAL A 345 -21.40 0.43 6.30
N MET A 346 -21.03 0.25 5.03
CA MET A 346 -21.82 -0.49 4.06
C MET A 346 -20.90 -1.30 3.15
N GLN A 347 -21.27 -2.56 2.93
CA GLN A 347 -20.67 -3.43 1.94
C GLN A 347 -21.75 -4.31 1.31
N LYS A 348 -22.04 -4.08 0.02
CA LYS A 348 -22.91 -4.93 -0.80
C LYS A 348 -22.44 -4.95 -2.25
N GLY A 349 -21.99 -6.11 -2.71
CA GLY A 349 -21.42 -6.23 -4.06
C GLY A 349 -20.30 -5.20 -4.25
N SER A 350 -20.41 -4.37 -5.28
CA SER A 350 -19.49 -3.25 -5.56
C SER A 350 -19.65 -2.05 -4.63
N ARG A 351 -20.82 -1.89 -4.01
CA ARG A 351 -21.12 -0.72 -3.17
C ARG A 351 -20.39 -0.83 -1.84
N PHE A 352 -19.65 0.21 -1.52
CA PHE A 352 -18.84 0.27 -0.32
C PHE A 352 -18.80 1.70 0.25
N LEU A 353 -18.99 1.81 1.56
CA LEU A 353 -18.78 3.05 2.33
C LEU A 353 -17.91 2.70 3.53
N ASN A 354 -16.77 3.37 3.65
CA ASN A 354 -15.91 3.31 4.84
C ASN A 354 -15.68 4.70 5.41
N ILE A 355 -15.66 4.77 6.73
CA ILE A 355 -15.27 5.93 7.51
C ILE A 355 -14.16 5.50 8.46
N GLN A 356 -13.10 6.29 8.55
CA GLN A 356 -11.99 6.06 9.44
C GLN A 356 -11.64 7.34 10.18
N SER A 357 -11.29 7.21 11.47
CA SER A 357 -10.72 8.29 12.26
C SER A 357 -9.57 7.74 13.11
N PHE A 358 -8.46 8.46 13.18
CA PHE A 358 -7.32 8.07 14.00
C PHE A 358 -6.57 9.28 14.56
N LEU A 359 -5.84 9.03 15.64
CA LEU A 359 -4.83 9.86 16.25
C LEU A 359 -3.47 9.24 15.94
N ALA A 360 -2.52 10.07 15.51
CA ALA A 360 -1.10 9.80 15.58
C ALA A 360 -0.50 10.71 16.65
N SER A 361 -0.15 10.16 17.80
CA SER A 361 0.38 10.93 18.94
C SER A 361 1.89 11.01 18.91
N ASN A 362 2.44 12.06 19.51
CA ASN A 362 3.88 12.24 19.68
C ASN A 362 4.68 12.15 18.37
N ILE A 363 4.26 12.91 17.36
CA ILE A 363 4.95 12.99 16.07
C ILE A 363 6.38 13.45 16.26
N VAL A 364 7.32 12.70 15.69
CA VAL A 364 8.74 13.01 15.72
C VAL A 364 9.15 13.93 14.58
N ASN A 365 10.19 14.75 14.79
CA ASN A 365 10.75 15.58 13.74
C ASN A 365 11.60 14.78 12.74
N THR A 366 12.34 13.78 13.19
CA THR A 366 13.21 12.98 12.32
C THR A 366 12.96 11.48 12.51
N PRO A 367 12.83 10.69 11.44
CA PRO A 367 12.73 9.24 11.53
C PRO A 367 13.98 8.59 12.12
N ASP A 368 13.83 7.32 12.53
CA ASP A 368 14.96 6.52 13.00
C ASP A 368 15.99 6.28 11.88
N GLY A 369 17.26 6.15 12.24
CA GLY A 369 18.35 5.91 11.29
C GLY A 369 18.66 7.05 10.32
N VAL A 370 17.93 8.18 10.39
CA VAL A 370 18.20 9.37 9.56
C VAL A 370 18.82 10.48 10.42
N THR A 371 19.93 11.05 9.93
CA THR A 371 20.57 12.24 10.48
C THR A 371 20.25 13.43 9.58
N PHE A 372 19.76 14.52 10.17
CA PHE A 372 19.53 15.78 9.48
C PHE A 372 20.61 16.77 9.90
N SER A 373 21.26 17.45 8.95
CA SER A 373 22.15 18.56 9.28
C SER A 373 21.33 19.69 9.89
N ASN A 374 21.85 20.30 10.96
CA ASN A 374 21.32 21.53 11.53
C ASN A 374 22.15 22.72 11.01
N PRO A 375 21.64 23.49 10.02
CA PRO A 375 22.27 24.71 9.55
C PRO A 375 22.64 25.70 10.65
N LEU A 376 21.84 25.84 11.73
CA LEU A 376 22.17 26.80 12.78
C LEU A 376 23.48 26.42 13.50
N GLU A 377 23.71 25.13 13.73
CA GLU A 377 24.95 24.63 14.34
C GLU A 377 26.10 24.61 13.35
N THR A 378 25.84 24.17 12.11
CA THR A 378 26.88 24.06 11.06
C THR A 378 27.50 25.41 10.72
N TYR A 379 26.73 26.50 10.85
CA TYR A 379 27.21 27.88 10.68
C TYR A 379 27.67 28.54 12.00
N GLY A 380 27.75 27.80 13.11
CA GLY A 380 28.24 28.28 14.40
C GLY A 380 27.33 29.31 15.08
N ILE A 381 26.05 29.35 14.71
CA ILE A 381 25.06 30.28 15.27
C ILE A 381 24.65 29.82 16.67
N VAL A 382 24.45 28.52 16.84
CA VAL A 382 24.12 27.88 18.13
C VAL A 382 25.15 26.77 18.39
N PRO A 383 25.42 26.40 19.65
CA PRO A 383 26.30 25.28 19.94
C PRO A 383 25.61 23.96 19.56
N GLY A 384 26.39 22.97 19.09
CA GLY A 384 25.89 21.62 18.81
C GLY A 384 26.89 20.80 18.01
N ASP A 385 26.49 19.61 17.59
CA ASP A 385 27.34 18.64 16.87
C ASP A 385 27.18 18.71 15.33
N GLY A 386 26.32 19.60 14.85
CA GLY A 386 26.01 19.83 13.44
C GLY A 386 24.76 19.09 12.96
N TYR A 387 24.10 18.32 13.82
CA TYR A 387 22.90 17.55 13.49
C TYR A 387 21.68 18.01 14.27
N LEU A 388 20.50 17.82 13.70
CA LEU A 388 19.24 18.16 14.32
C LEU A 388 18.86 17.09 15.34
N ASP A 389 18.67 17.49 16.60
CA ASP A 389 18.25 16.55 17.63
C ASP A 389 16.79 16.09 17.44
N ARG A 390 16.54 14.84 17.83
CA ARG A 390 15.19 14.25 17.76
C ARG A 390 14.31 14.80 18.87
N THR A 391 13.10 15.21 18.53
CA THR A 391 12.12 15.68 19.50
C THR A 391 10.69 15.31 19.14
N THR A 392 9.82 15.33 20.15
CA THR A 392 8.38 15.14 20.01
C THR A 392 7.69 16.48 19.79
N LEU A 393 6.93 16.61 18.71
CA LEU A 393 6.36 17.89 18.26
C LEU A 393 4.87 18.06 18.49
N GLY A 394 4.15 17.00 18.87
CA GLY A 394 2.72 17.06 19.17
C GLY A 394 1.93 15.94 18.50
N ASN A 395 0.66 16.19 18.19
CA ASN A 395 -0.27 15.19 17.72
C ASN A 395 -0.85 15.52 16.34
N ILE A 396 -1.31 14.49 15.63
CA ILE A 396 -2.11 14.62 14.41
C ILE A 396 -3.42 13.86 14.58
N TYR A 397 -4.52 14.53 14.30
CA TYR A 397 -5.85 13.91 14.17
C TYR A 397 -6.20 13.80 12.70
N HIS A 398 -6.82 12.68 12.31
CA HIS A 398 -7.18 12.46 10.92
C HIS A 398 -8.52 11.73 10.83
N THR A 399 -9.38 12.17 9.92
CA THR A 399 -10.64 11.51 9.57
C THR A 399 -10.78 11.45 8.06
N SER A 400 -11.15 10.29 7.54
CA SER A 400 -11.39 10.09 6.12
C SER A 400 -12.60 9.22 5.87
N ALA A 401 -13.20 9.39 4.69
CA ALA A 401 -14.28 8.55 4.24
C ALA A 401 -14.11 8.26 2.75
N VAL A 402 -14.59 7.10 2.31
CA VAL A 402 -14.67 6.73 0.89
C VAL A 402 -16.00 6.06 0.60
N TYR A 403 -16.65 6.53 -0.45
CA TYR A 403 -17.75 5.84 -1.11
C TYR A 403 -17.30 5.36 -2.48
N MET A 404 -17.64 4.13 -2.84
CA MET A 404 -17.45 3.63 -4.19
C MET A 404 -18.56 2.67 -4.59
N ASP A 405 -18.85 2.61 -5.88
CA ASP A 405 -19.81 1.68 -6.45
C ASP A 405 -19.50 1.44 -7.94
N LYS A 406 -20.29 0.56 -8.55
CA LYS A 406 -20.20 0.20 -9.96
C LYS A 406 -21.59 0.19 -10.58
N VAL A 407 -21.72 0.83 -11.73
CA VAL A 407 -22.91 0.76 -12.59
C VAL A 407 -22.49 0.16 -13.92
N GLN A 408 -22.97 -1.04 -14.23
CA GLN A 408 -22.54 -1.81 -15.41
C GLN A 408 -21.01 -1.95 -15.46
N ASN A 409 -20.35 -1.34 -16.45
CA ASN A 409 -18.90 -1.36 -16.63
C ASN A 409 -18.19 -0.11 -16.09
N LEU A 410 -18.94 0.85 -15.54
CA LEU A 410 -18.40 2.08 -14.96
C LEU A 410 -18.24 1.91 -13.44
N ASN A 411 -16.99 1.95 -12.99
CA ASN A 411 -16.63 2.06 -11.57
C ASN A 411 -16.44 3.54 -11.24
N TYR A 412 -16.86 3.96 -10.05
CA TYR A 412 -16.64 5.33 -9.58
C TYR A 412 -16.45 5.36 -8.08
N PHE A 413 -15.74 6.39 -7.61
CA PHE A 413 -15.52 6.61 -6.20
C PHE A 413 -15.38 8.09 -5.87
N MET A 414 -15.60 8.41 -4.60
CA MET A 414 -15.26 9.69 -3.99
C MET A 414 -14.76 9.43 -2.58
N ALA A 415 -13.63 10.02 -2.23
CA ALA A 415 -13.04 10.03 -0.92
C ALA A 415 -12.80 11.47 -0.47
N VAL A 416 -12.94 11.70 0.83
CA VAL A 416 -12.69 12.99 1.48
C VAL A 416 -11.86 12.76 2.73
N GLY A 417 -11.05 13.75 3.08
CA GLY A 417 -10.16 13.71 4.22
C GLY A 417 -10.13 15.04 4.97
N TRP A 418 -9.96 14.95 6.29
CA TRP A 418 -9.62 16.04 7.19
C TRP A 418 -8.45 15.61 8.07
N SER A 419 -7.49 16.52 8.22
CA SER A 419 -6.33 16.37 9.11
C SER A 419 -6.20 17.60 9.98
N ARG A 420 -5.83 17.42 11.25
CA ARG A 420 -5.46 18.51 12.16
C ARG A 420 -4.12 18.23 12.81
N THR A 421 -3.20 19.18 12.72
CA THR A 421 -1.99 19.18 13.55
C THR A 421 -2.24 19.92 14.85
N ASP A 422 -1.71 19.39 15.95
CA ASP A 422 -1.81 19.96 17.29
C ASP A 422 -0.40 20.01 17.91
N PRO A 423 0.37 21.07 17.59
CA PRO A 423 1.77 21.16 17.98
C PRO A 423 1.93 21.46 19.48
N SER A 424 2.91 20.79 20.12
CA SER A 424 3.24 20.98 21.54
C SER A 424 4.63 21.57 21.77
N GLY A 425 5.42 21.77 20.71
CA GLY A 425 6.78 22.30 20.81
C GLY A 425 7.42 22.56 19.45
N TRP A 426 8.68 22.97 19.50
CA TRP A 426 9.54 23.15 18.35
C TRP A 426 10.77 22.26 18.49
N ASP A 427 11.39 21.93 17.35
CA ASP A 427 12.78 21.50 17.33
C ASP A 427 13.75 22.68 17.52
N GLU A 428 15.04 22.37 17.54
CA GLU A 428 16.13 23.32 17.77
C GLU A 428 16.23 24.38 16.68
N MET A 429 15.65 24.12 15.51
CA MET A 429 15.58 25.05 14.39
C MET A 429 14.31 25.92 14.42
N GLY A 430 13.45 25.75 15.41
CA GLY A 430 12.20 26.48 15.51
C GLY A 430 11.11 25.95 14.58
N THR A 431 11.23 24.70 14.13
CA THR A 431 10.22 24.02 13.32
C THR A 431 9.26 23.24 14.22
N SER A 432 7.96 23.32 13.94
CA SER A 432 6.92 22.56 14.64
C SER A 432 6.02 21.83 13.62
N LEU A 433 4.98 21.14 14.09
CA LEU A 433 3.94 20.63 13.20
C LEU A 433 3.27 21.81 12.48
N MET A 434 3.45 21.90 11.16
CA MET A 434 2.95 22.98 10.30
C MET A 434 3.41 24.40 10.67
N GLY A 435 4.55 24.55 11.35
CA GLY A 435 5.10 25.83 11.80
C GLY A 435 6.61 25.93 11.63
N SER A 436 7.11 27.16 11.46
CA SER A 436 8.54 27.46 11.25
C SER A 436 8.95 28.73 11.98
N TRP A 437 10.25 28.87 12.24
CA TRP A 437 10.85 30.08 12.82
C TRP A 437 10.22 30.49 14.14
N TRP A 438 9.99 29.51 15.03
CA TRP A 438 9.31 29.70 16.31
C TRP A 438 7.99 30.49 16.18
N SER A 439 7.23 30.24 15.11
CA SER A 439 5.85 30.71 15.02
C SER A 439 5.02 30.15 16.16
N ASP A 440 3.95 30.85 16.53
CA ASP A 440 3.01 30.38 17.56
C ASP A 440 2.54 28.95 17.28
N LEU A 441 2.42 28.15 18.35
CA LEU A 441 1.98 26.76 18.29
C LEU A 441 0.46 26.72 18.08
N GLU A 442 0.05 26.89 16.84
CA GLU A 442 -1.35 26.90 16.45
C GLU A 442 -1.77 25.57 15.82
N GLN A 443 -3.00 25.16 16.12
CA GLN A 443 -3.64 24.05 15.42
C GLN A 443 -3.90 24.44 13.97
N LYS A 444 -3.58 23.54 13.04
CA LYS A 444 -3.85 23.74 11.61
C LYS A 444 -4.72 22.63 11.07
N ASP A 445 -5.80 23.02 10.40
CA ASP A 445 -6.75 22.11 9.75
C ASP A 445 -6.49 22.06 8.24
N GLY A 446 -6.46 20.85 7.69
CA GLY A 446 -6.30 20.57 6.28
C GLY A 446 -7.37 19.62 5.76
N TYR A 447 -7.68 19.73 4.47
CA TYR A 447 -8.73 18.97 3.80
C TYR A 447 -8.25 18.43 2.46
N SER A 448 -8.81 17.28 2.06
CA SER A 448 -8.60 16.72 0.72
C SER A 448 -9.86 16.11 0.14
N VAL A 449 -9.94 16.15 -1.20
CA VAL A 449 -10.93 15.44 -2.00
C VAL A 449 -10.19 14.58 -3.02
N TYR A 450 -10.60 13.33 -3.15
CA TYR A 450 -10.08 12.39 -4.14
C TYR A 450 -11.23 11.66 -4.83
N ALA A 451 -11.36 11.81 -6.14
CA ALA A 451 -12.44 11.22 -6.90
C ALA A 451 -11.93 10.59 -8.18
N GLY A 452 -12.66 9.60 -8.69
CA GLY A 452 -12.25 8.96 -9.92
C GLY A 452 -13.29 8.03 -10.50
N ILE A 453 -13.07 7.71 -11.77
CA ILE A 453 -13.87 6.79 -12.56
C ILE A 453 -12.95 5.80 -13.28
N ARG A 454 -13.45 4.57 -13.50
CA ARG A 454 -12.79 3.58 -14.36
C ARG A 454 -13.82 2.82 -15.18
N TYR A 455 -13.69 2.87 -16.49
CA TYR A 455 -14.56 2.17 -17.42
C TYR A 455 -13.88 0.89 -17.94
N ASP A 456 -14.53 -0.26 -17.73
CA ASP A 456 -14.00 -1.58 -18.06
C ASP A 456 -14.50 -2.03 -19.45
N ILE A 457 -13.66 -1.92 -20.50
CA ILE A 457 -13.95 -2.36 -21.89
C ILE A 457 -12.98 -3.48 -22.29
N LYS A 458 -13.34 -4.74 -22.01
CA LYS A 458 -12.43 -5.88 -22.24
C LYS A 458 -11.75 -5.86 -23.63
N PRO A 459 -10.43 -6.07 -23.69
CA PRO A 459 -9.48 -6.37 -22.59
C PRO A 459 -8.89 -5.12 -21.90
N VAL A 460 -9.37 -3.92 -22.22
CA VAL A 460 -8.85 -2.63 -21.73
C VAL A 460 -9.69 -2.10 -20.57
N LYS A 461 -9.07 -1.40 -19.63
CA LYS A 461 -9.74 -0.55 -18.63
C LYS A 461 -9.13 0.83 -18.71
N ILE A 462 -9.95 1.88 -18.72
CA ILE A 462 -9.48 3.27 -18.77
C ILE A 462 -9.98 3.97 -17.51
N GLY A 463 -9.09 4.60 -16.76
CA GLY A 463 -9.44 5.32 -15.55
C GLY A 463 -8.91 6.75 -15.55
N LEU A 464 -9.69 7.62 -14.90
CA LEU A 464 -9.38 9.02 -14.66
C LEU A 464 -9.58 9.29 -13.17
N GLU A 465 -8.57 9.86 -12.54
CA GLU A 465 -8.55 10.15 -11.11
C GLU A 465 -8.08 11.59 -10.88
N TYR A 466 -8.64 12.25 -9.88
CA TYR A 466 -8.30 13.63 -9.50
C TYR A 466 -8.22 13.76 -7.98
N ASN A 467 -7.14 14.36 -7.49
CA ASN A 467 -6.90 14.69 -6.09
C ASN A 467 -6.73 16.20 -5.93
N TYR A 468 -7.26 16.73 -4.84
CA TYR A 468 -6.98 18.07 -4.35
C TYR A 468 -6.69 18.04 -2.85
N GLY A 469 -5.74 18.86 -2.39
CA GLY A 469 -5.44 19.06 -0.98
C GLY A 469 -5.17 20.54 -0.65
N THR A 470 -5.68 21.02 0.48
CA THR A 470 -5.48 22.40 0.94
C THR A 470 -4.08 22.62 1.52
N LYS A 471 -3.69 23.88 1.78
CA LYS A 471 -2.41 24.29 2.38
C LYS A 471 -1.91 23.41 3.53
N TYR A 472 -2.75 23.08 4.50
CA TYR A 472 -2.37 22.29 5.69
C TYR A 472 -2.82 20.82 5.61
N TRP A 473 -3.21 20.35 4.43
CA TRP A 473 -3.54 18.95 4.23
C TRP A 473 -2.32 18.07 4.52
N LEU A 474 -2.57 16.99 5.25
CA LEU A 474 -1.60 15.96 5.55
C LEU A 474 -2.23 14.59 5.37
N SER A 475 -1.85 13.93 4.29
CA SER A 475 -2.14 12.52 4.07
C SER A 475 -1.12 11.67 4.82
N PHE A 476 -1.55 10.61 5.49
CA PHE A 476 -0.67 9.72 6.25
C PHE A 476 -0.25 8.54 5.37
N THR A 477 0.45 8.83 4.26
CA THR A 477 0.64 7.89 3.14
C THR A 477 2.08 7.66 2.68
N PRO A 478 3.06 7.42 3.58
CA PRO A 478 4.42 7.12 3.17
C PRO A 478 4.56 5.81 2.40
N GLY A 479 3.61 4.89 2.55
CA GLY A 479 3.58 3.60 1.85
C GLY A 479 2.90 3.65 0.48
N HIS A 480 2.48 4.81 -0.02
CA HIS A 480 1.74 4.89 -1.28
C HIS A 480 2.57 4.38 -2.48
N ASP A 481 1.91 3.79 -3.48
CA ASP A 481 2.57 3.13 -4.63
C ASP A 481 3.05 4.09 -5.75
N ASP A 482 3.10 5.39 -5.46
CA ASP A 482 3.70 6.38 -6.36
C ASP A 482 5.19 6.50 -6.06
N LEU A 483 6.00 6.61 -7.11
CA LEU A 483 7.45 6.41 -7.00
C LEU A 483 8.19 7.56 -6.32
N TYR A 484 7.63 8.78 -6.37
CA TYR A 484 8.33 10.01 -6.00
C TYR A 484 7.68 10.75 -4.84
N ASN A 485 6.36 10.86 -4.84
CA ASN A 485 5.56 11.35 -3.75
C ASN A 485 4.15 10.77 -3.92
N SER A 486 3.45 10.53 -2.82
CA SER A 486 2.04 10.15 -2.85
C SER A 486 1.20 11.24 -3.49
N LYS A 487 0.47 10.93 -4.56
CA LYS A 487 -0.53 11.87 -5.12
C LYS A 487 -1.62 12.27 -4.14
N LEU A 488 -1.83 11.49 -3.07
CA LEU A 488 -2.83 11.79 -2.05
C LEU A 488 -2.34 12.82 -1.04
N ALA A 489 -1.02 13.04 -0.98
CA ALA A 489 -0.38 13.98 -0.08
C ALA A 489 -0.23 15.39 -0.66
N THR A 490 -0.62 15.59 -1.92
CA THR A 490 -0.48 16.86 -2.64
C THR A 490 -1.26 17.99 -1.99
N ARG A 491 -0.57 19.12 -1.76
CA ARG A 491 -1.13 20.43 -1.42
C ARG A 491 -1.28 21.25 -2.70
N GLY A 492 -2.43 21.13 -3.34
CA GLY A 492 -2.69 21.59 -4.70
C GLY A 492 -3.49 20.53 -5.44
N HIS A 493 -3.12 20.27 -6.69
CA HIS A 493 -3.89 19.48 -7.64
C HIS A 493 -3.09 18.32 -8.23
N VAL A 494 -3.72 17.15 -8.37
CA VAL A 494 -3.17 16.05 -9.19
C VAL A 494 -4.26 15.46 -10.07
N GLY A 495 -3.96 15.33 -11.36
CA GLY A 495 -4.76 14.56 -12.30
C GLY A 495 -4.01 13.30 -12.75
N GLU A 496 -4.71 12.18 -12.87
CA GLU A 496 -4.15 10.94 -13.39
C GLU A 496 -5.06 10.30 -14.43
N LEU A 497 -4.51 10.00 -15.61
CA LEU A 497 -5.14 9.18 -16.63
C LEU A 497 -4.36 7.87 -16.74
N TYR A 498 -5.05 6.73 -16.68
CA TYR A 498 -4.41 5.42 -16.82
C TYR A 498 -5.21 4.46 -17.68
N MET A 499 -4.47 3.52 -18.28
CA MET A 499 -4.98 2.38 -19.03
C MET A 499 -4.42 1.10 -18.44
N ILE A 500 -5.27 0.08 -18.28
CA ILE A 500 -4.88 -1.29 -17.92
C ILE A 500 -5.28 -2.19 -19.09
N TYR A 501 -4.33 -2.94 -19.65
CA TYR A 501 -4.55 -3.91 -20.70
C TYR A 501 -4.33 -5.32 -20.15
N ASP A 502 -5.42 -6.08 -19.99
CA ASP A 502 -5.36 -7.48 -19.57
C ASP A 502 -4.72 -8.31 -20.70
N LEU A 503 -3.61 -8.98 -20.40
CA LEU A 503 -2.86 -9.72 -21.41
C LEU A 503 -3.55 -11.05 -21.74
N PRO A 504 -3.57 -11.47 -23.03
CA PRO A 504 -4.09 -12.78 -23.42
C PRO A 504 -3.08 -13.88 -23.09
N THR A 505 -2.96 -14.24 -21.82
CA THR A 505 -1.97 -15.22 -21.33
C THR A 505 -2.47 -16.67 -21.34
N GLY A 506 -3.54 -16.95 -22.07
CA GLY A 506 -4.18 -18.28 -22.09
C GLY A 506 -5.04 -18.55 -20.85
N ALA A 507 -5.30 -19.83 -20.58
CA ALA A 507 -6.11 -20.24 -19.44
C ALA A 507 -5.32 -20.07 -18.13
N ALA A 508 -5.97 -19.46 -17.14
CA ALA A 508 -5.40 -19.34 -15.80
C ALA A 508 -5.20 -20.74 -15.18
N VAL A 509 -3.95 -21.06 -14.82
CA VAL A 509 -3.59 -22.30 -14.10
C VAL A 509 -3.80 -22.14 -12.59
N SER A 510 -3.66 -20.92 -12.08
CA SER A 510 -3.89 -20.52 -10.69
C SER A 510 -5.09 -19.59 -10.60
N LYS A 511 -5.88 -19.69 -9.52
CA LYS A 511 -6.97 -18.72 -9.25
C LYS A 511 -6.44 -17.31 -8.94
N PHE A 512 -5.16 -17.18 -8.61
CA PHE A 512 -4.48 -15.90 -8.39
C PHE A 512 -3.86 -15.35 -9.69
N ALA A 513 -3.89 -16.14 -10.78
CA ALA A 513 -3.26 -15.76 -12.03
C ALA A 513 -3.94 -14.53 -12.63
N LYS A 514 -3.16 -13.46 -12.74
CA LYS A 514 -3.57 -12.23 -13.43
C LYS A 514 -2.34 -11.61 -14.06
N THR A 515 -2.46 -11.19 -15.31
CA THR A 515 -1.34 -10.56 -16.00
C THR A 515 -1.85 -9.39 -16.83
N PHE A 516 -1.27 -8.22 -16.62
CA PHE A 516 -1.66 -7.01 -17.34
C PHE A 516 -0.50 -6.06 -17.48
N ILE A 517 -0.66 -5.14 -18.44
CA ILE A 517 0.18 -3.96 -18.57
C ILE A 517 -0.63 -2.74 -18.11
N ARG A 518 -0.01 -1.81 -17.40
CA ARG A 518 -0.63 -0.54 -17.04
C ARG A 518 0.23 0.62 -17.51
N LEU A 519 -0.37 1.53 -18.27
CA LEU A 519 0.24 2.80 -18.69
C LEU A 519 -0.51 3.92 -17.98
N GLY A 520 0.20 4.83 -17.31
CA GLY A 520 -0.40 5.98 -16.66
C GLY A 520 0.38 7.26 -16.89
N TYR A 521 -0.34 8.37 -16.83
CA TYR A 521 0.19 9.72 -16.83
C TYR A 521 -0.39 10.47 -15.62
N GLN A 522 0.48 11.05 -14.81
CA GLN A 522 0.13 11.90 -13.68
C GLN A 522 0.68 13.30 -13.92
N TYR A 523 -0.14 14.31 -13.67
CA TYR A 523 0.26 15.71 -13.65
C TYR A 523 -0.07 16.31 -12.29
N TYR A 524 0.95 16.81 -11.62
CA TYR A 524 0.89 17.48 -10.33
C TYR A 524 1.08 18.97 -10.56
N LYS A 525 0.24 19.77 -9.91
CA LYS A 525 0.43 21.20 -9.75
C LYS A 525 0.29 21.52 -8.27
N TYR A 526 1.40 21.86 -7.65
CA TYR A 526 1.43 22.21 -6.24
C TYR A 526 1.07 23.69 -6.09
N ASP A 527 0.24 23.99 -5.10
CA ASP A 527 -0.02 25.38 -4.69
C ASP A 527 0.86 25.75 -3.49
N TYR A 528 1.26 24.74 -2.69
CA TYR A 528 2.05 24.93 -1.49
C TYR A 528 3.17 23.90 -1.35
N THR A 529 4.25 24.29 -0.68
CA THR A 529 5.38 23.41 -0.38
C THR A 529 5.05 22.34 0.66
N GLY A 530 5.92 21.32 0.76
CA GLY A 530 5.90 20.32 1.83
C GLY A 530 4.76 19.30 1.74
N SER A 531 4.25 18.98 0.55
CA SER A 531 3.25 17.92 0.36
C SER A 531 3.73 16.60 1.00
N GLY A 532 2.92 16.04 1.91
CA GLY A 532 3.26 14.84 2.69
C GLY A 532 4.12 15.07 3.94
N MET A 533 4.67 16.27 4.13
CA MET A 533 5.52 16.61 5.27
C MET A 533 4.72 17.28 6.38
N TRP A 534 4.88 16.80 7.63
CA TRP A 534 4.29 17.42 8.81
C TRP A 534 5.12 18.56 9.40
N LEU A 535 6.40 18.66 9.02
CA LEU A 535 7.31 19.71 9.48
C LEU A 535 7.24 20.98 8.63
N GLY A 536 7.33 22.11 9.31
CA GLY A 536 7.50 23.41 8.67
C GLY A 536 6.19 23.99 8.17
N THR A 537 6.20 25.31 7.99
CA THR A 537 5.05 26.02 7.43
C THR A 537 4.96 25.72 5.93
N PRO A 538 3.85 25.19 5.41
CA PRO A 538 3.60 25.14 3.98
C PRO A 538 3.59 26.57 3.44
N VAL A 539 4.40 26.89 2.44
CA VAL A 539 4.49 28.22 1.83
C VAL A 539 3.86 28.18 0.45
N ASP A 540 3.18 29.27 0.07
CA ASP A 540 2.69 29.44 -1.30
C ASP A 540 3.88 29.49 -2.26
N ILE A 541 3.82 28.69 -3.33
CA ILE A 541 4.92 28.55 -4.27
C ILE A 541 5.30 29.90 -4.91
N ASP A 542 4.32 30.76 -5.17
CA ASP A 542 4.56 32.08 -5.76
C ASP A 542 5.30 33.05 -4.82
N GLU A 543 5.30 32.76 -3.51
CA GLU A 543 5.89 33.61 -2.47
C GLU A 543 7.29 33.15 -2.02
N LEU A 544 7.81 32.03 -2.51
CA LEU A 544 9.03 31.40 -2.00
C LEU A 544 10.29 32.27 -2.08
N LYS A 545 10.45 33.01 -3.16
CA LYS A 545 11.59 33.95 -3.35
C LYS A 545 11.36 35.33 -2.76
N SER A 546 10.14 35.63 -2.30
CA SER A 546 9.76 36.97 -1.86
C SER A 546 10.22 37.30 -0.44
N ASP A 547 10.49 36.28 0.37
CA ASP A 547 10.87 36.40 1.77
C ASP A 547 11.95 35.37 2.14
N PRO A 548 13.10 35.79 2.70
CA PRO A 548 14.06 34.87 3.30
C PRO A 548 13.45 33.95 4.36
N LEU A 549 12.42 34.39 5.10
CA LEU A 549 11.74 33.54 6.09
C LEU A 549 10.82 32.47 5.47
N ASN A 550 10.61 32.49 4.16
CA ASN A 550 9.95 31.41 3.41
C ASN A 550 10.93 30.31 3.00
N ALA A 551 12.14 30.31 3.54
CA ALA A 551 13.16 29.35 3.15
C ALA A 551 12.73 27.89 3.37
N GLN A 552 13.15 27.04 2.44
CA GLN A 552 12.83 25.62 2.45
C GLN A 552 14.07 24.80 2.81
N PHE A 553 13.83 23.71 3.54
CA PHE A 553 14.84 22.69 3.79
C PHE A 553 15.14 21.83 2.58
N TYR A 554 14.16 21.70 1.68
CA TYR A 554 14.20 20.85 0.51
C TYR A 554 13.79 21.64 -0.73
N SER A 555 14.16 21.15 -1.91
CA SER A 555 13.70 21.75 -3.15
C SER A 555 12.17 21.68 -3.20
N PRO A 556 11.46 22.82 -3.27
CA PRO A 556 10.05 22.81 -3.60
C PRO A 556 9.86 22.36 -5.05
N VAL A 557 8.66 21.88 -5.37
CA VAL A 557 8.24 21.51 -6.73
C VAL A 557 6.99 22.30 -7.03
N GLU A 558 6.98 23.04 -8.13
CA GLU A 558 5.81 23.77 -8.63
C GLU A 558 4.90 22.85 -9.42
N ASP A 559 5.46 22.14 -10.40
CA ASP A 559 4.74 21.15 -11.19
C ASP A 559 5.60 19.93 -11.48
N GLN A 560 4.92 18.81 -11.70
CA GLN A 560 5.56 17.53 -11.99
C GLN A 560 4.71 16.73 -12.98
N SER A 561 5.35 16.20 -14.01
CA SER A 561 4.78 15.23 -14.94
C SER A 561 5.45 13.87 -14.76
N GLN A 562 4.64 12.82 -14.67
CA GLN A 562 5.13 11.45 -14.59
C GLN A 562 4.39 10.57 -15.60
N ILE A 563 5.16 9.81 -16.38
CA ILE A 563 4.65 8.73 -17.22
C ILE A 563 5.19 7.43 -16.65
N TYR A 564 4.32 6.43 -16.46
CA TYR A 564 4.76 5.13 -15.98
C TYR A 564 4.15 3.99 -16.79
N LEU A 565 4.93 2.93 -16.97
CA LEU A 565 4.53 1.69 -17.61
C LEU A 565 4.86 0.52 -16.67
N THR A 566 3.86 -0.28 -16.31
CA THR A 566 4.05 -1.48 -15.50
C THR A 566 3.71 -2.74 -16.29
N PHE A 567 4.48 -3.79 -16.08
CA PHE A 567 4.12 -5.17 -16.39
C PHE A 567 3.92 -5.89 -15.07
N GLU A 568 2.71 -6.40 -14.83
CA GLU A 568 2.34 -7.04 -13.58
C GLU A 568 1.88 -8.47 -13.82
N ALA A 569 2.41 -9.40 -13.02
CA ALA A 569 2.07 -10.81 -13.03
C ALA A 569 1.79 -11.29 -11.61
N TYR A 570 0.55 -11.72 -11.36
CA TYR A 570 0.08 -12.35 -10.12
C TYR A 570 0.04 -13.86 -10.34
N PHE A 571 0.43 -14.65 -9.33
CA PHE A 571 0.56 -16.12 -9.44
C PHE A 571 0.14 -16.87 -8.19
#